data_AF-A0A2M7PYS6-F1
#
_entry.id   AF-A0A2M7PYS6-F1
#
_cell.length_a   1.000
_cell.length_b   1.000
_cell.length_c   1.000
_cell.angle_alpha   90.00
_cell.angle_beta   90.00
_cell.angle_gamma   90.00
#
_symmetry.space_group_name_H-M   'P 1'
#
loop_
_entity.id
_entity.type
_entity.pdbx_description
1 polymer ?
#
loop_
_entity_poly.entity_id
_entity_poly.type
_entity_poly.pdbx_seq_one_letter_code
_entity_poly.pdbx_strand_id
1 'polypeptide(L)'
;MQQNGFVDLRMHHQQQGDEGFWPSFTDIMTVILMIFLLAMLTLLIRNMDLVNQLRQALQAEQQASQALASTSTQNSTLNQKIARLENEVAMMRMQLMDVGDAKVTAEAKLKIAQQELNQFRLAQQQWQLAENALRQQLSVAEQQQVSLKLQNDALQQSFNEKSQDYMQLMQQTGMQKEQLDRLQQEYADLDVKYKKLIRPARSTLGKFVVMVRYQKIDGKLLVEMKEPQENAFREVDAIEMHKQLAALQEKHNKDLYVKIVFPDESGLSYNEAWNLTESLLKMYDYYYQE
;
A
#
# COMPACT_ATOMS: atom_id res chain seq x y z
N MET A 1 -45.41 -5.59 -136.51
CA MET A 1 -46.11 -6.53 -135.61
C MET A 1 -47.40 -5.84 -135.17
N GLN A 2 -48.51 -6.10 -135.89
CA GLN A 2 -49.74 -6.78 -135.41
C GLN A 2 -50.45 -5.99 -134.28
N GLN A 3 -51.54 -5.24 -134.57
CA GLN A 3 -52.97 -5.66 -134.59
C GLN A 3 -53.45 -6.18 -133.22
N ASN A 4 -54.61 -5.86 -132.63
CA ASN A 4 -55.86 -5.18 -133.00
C ASN A 4 -56.68 -5.02 -131.70
N GLY A 5 -57.68 -4.13 -131.64
CA GLY A 5 -58.67 -4.22 -130.55
C GLY A 5 -59.78 -3.18 -130.36
N PHE A 6 -60.21 -2.48 -131.42
CA PHE A 6 -61.52 -1.83 -131.64
C PHE A 6 -62.09 -0.69 -130.75
N VAL A 7 -62.86 0.13 -131.46
CA VAL A 7 -63.50 1.43 -131.18
C VAL A 7 -65.03 1.20 -131.27
N ASP A 8 -65.83 1.99 -130.53
CA ASP A 8 -67.23 2.23 -130.91
C ASP A 8 -67.55 3.74 -130.89
N LEU A 9 -68.11 4.20 -132.00
CA LEU A 9 -68.44 5.58 -132.37
C LEU A 9 -69.87 5.54 -132.91
N ARG A 10 -70.83 6.13 -132.19
CA ARG A 10 -72.12 6.51 -132.76
C ARG A 10 -72.32 8.02 -132.67
N MET A 11 -71.88 8.67 -133.74
CA MET A 11 -72.33 9.97 -134.24
C MET A 11 -73.46 9.73 -135.27
N HIS A 12 -74.59 10.43 -135.14
CA HIS A 12 -75.33 11.11 -136.23
C HIS A 12 -76.59 11.73 -135.60
N HIS A 13 -76.80 13.05 -135.57
CA HIS A 13 -76.95 14.02 -136.69
C HIS A 13 -78.26 13.80 -137.48
N GLN A 14 -79.13 14.80 -137.47
CA GLN A 14 -79.77 15.51 -138.61
C GLN A 14 -81.09 16.18 -138.13
N GLN A 15 -81.18 17.52 -138.06
CA GLN A 15 -81.68 18.46 -139.10
C GLN A 15 -83.20 18.34 -139.35
N GLN A 16 -83.99 19.35 -139.68
CA GLN A 16 -83.90 20.81 -139.85
C GLN A 16 -85.31 21.27 -140.30
N GLY A 17 -85.56 22.57 -140.27
CA GLY A 17 -86.51 23.25 -141.14
C GLY A 17 -87.73 23.78 -140.38
N ASP A 18 -87.75 25.06 -140.01
CA ASP A 18 -88.09 26.24 -140.85
C ASP A 18 -89.59 26.55 -140.68
N GLU A 19 -90.12 27.76 -140.60
CA GLU A 19 -89.68 29.16 -140.55
C GLU A 19 -90.98 29.96 -140.28
N GLY A 20 -90.93 31.17 -139.71
CA GLY A 20 -91.99 32.17 -139.95
C GLY A 20 -92.54 33.01 -138.79
N PHE A 21 -91.96 34.21 -138.63
CA PHE A 21 -92.67 35.51 -138.69
C PHE A 21 -93.55 36.00 -137.50
N TRP A 22 -92.93 36.79 -136.59
CA TRP A 22 -93.43 37.90 -135.72
C TRP A 22 -94.76 37.80 -134.93
N PRO A 23 -94.87 38.50 -133.78
CA PRO A 23 -94.21 38.29 -132.50
C PRO A 23 -95.30 38.01 -131.45
N SER A 24 -95.55 36.75 -131.08
CA SER A 24 -96.38 36.52 -129.92
C SER A 24 -95.58 36.93 -128.67
N PHE A 25 -96.24 37.66 -127.77
CA PHE A 25 -95.78 38.05 -126.44
C PHE A 25 -95.02 36.96 -125.67
N THR A 26 -95.13 35.69 -126.08
CA THR A 26 -94.30 34.57 -125.64
C THR A 26 -92.80 34.83 -125.74
N ASP A 27 -92.24 35.56 -126.72
CA ASP A 27 -90.76 35.65 -126.85
C ASP A 27 -90.12 36.72 -125.94
N ILE A 28 -90.82 37.82 -125.66
CA ILE A 28 -90.42 38.75 -124.58
C ILE A 28 -90.69 38.11 -123.21
N MET A 29 -91.77 37.31 -123.09
CA MET A 29 -92.06 36.56 -121.87
C MET A 29 -91.00 35.49 -121.61
N THR A 30 -90.54 34.73 -122.60
CA THR A 30 -89.48 33.71 -122.47
C THR A 30 -88.13 34.34 -122.11
N VAL A 31 -87.79 35.52 -122.64
CA VAL A 31 -86.57 36.26 -122.28
C VAL A 31 -86.64 36.79 -120.85
N ILE A 32 -87.76 37.40 -120.46
CA ILE A 32 -88.00 37.83 -119.06
C ILE A 32 -87.96 36.60 -118.13
N LEU A 33 -88.54 35.48 -118.54
CA LEU A 33 -88.48 34.20 -117.81
C LEU A 33 -87.06 33.64 -117.76
N MET A 34 -86.26 33.75 -118.82
CA MET A 34 -84.86 33.29 -118.83
C MET A 34 -84.00 34.15 -117.90
N ILE A 35 -84.16 35.48 -117.90
CA ILE A 35 -83.46 36.37 -116.97
C ILE A 35 -83.90 36.06 -115.53
N PHE A 36 -85.19 35.83 -115.31
CA PHE A 36 -85.71 35.43 -114.01
C PHE A 36 -85.18 34.06 -113.57
N LEU A 37 -85.09 33.08 -114.49
CA LEU A 37 -84.50 31.77 -114.25
C LEU A 37 -82.99 31.84 -114.00
N LEU A 38 -82.25 32.68 -114.74
CA LEU A 38 -80.82 32.91 -114.53
C LEU A 38 -80.56 33.64 -113.21
N ALA A 39 -81.40 34.62 -112.84
CA ALA A 39 -81.37 35.30 -111.56
C ALA A 39 -81.74 34.35 -110.39
N MET A 40 -82.71 33.47 -110.60
CA MET A 40 -83.10 32.44 -109.64
C MET A 40 -82.00 31.39 -109.50
N LEU A 41 -81.39 30.94 -110.59
CA LEU A 41 -80.25 30.01 -110.60
C LEU A 41 -79.05 30.60 -109.87
N THR A 42 -78.72 31.87 -110.13
CA THR A 42 -77.62 32.57 -109.43
C THR A 42 -77.91 32.78 -107.94
N LEU A 43 -79.15 33.11 -107.56
CA LEU A 43 -79.58 33.13 -106.15
C LEU A 43 -79.51 31.75 -105.50
N LEU A 44 -79.86 30.68 -106.20
CA LEU A 44 -79.80 29.31 -105.72
C LEU A 44 -78.36 28.85 -105.51
N ILE A 45 -77.45 29.19 -106.43
CA ILE A 45 -76.01 28.94 -106.30
C ILE A 45 -75.45 29.72 -105.11
N ARG A 46 -75.78 31.01 -104.97
CA ARG A 46 -75.39 31.84 -103.81
C ARG A 46 -75.93 31.29 -102.50
N ASN A 47 -77.17 30.79 -102.47
CA ASN A 47 -77.78 30.18 -101.30
C ASN A 47 -77.11 28.82 -100.98
N MET A 48 -76.84 27.99 -101.98
CA MET A 48 -76.04 26.76 -101.84
C MET A 48 -74.65 27.05 -101.31
N ASP A 49 -73.97 28.09 -101.80
CA ASP A 49 -72.67 28.52 -101.28
C ASP A 49 -72.77 29.00 -99.84
N LEU A 50 -73.80 29.76 -99.49
CA LEU A 50 -74.04 30.21 -98.11
C LEU A 50 -74.29 29.02 -97.17
N VAL A 51 -75.11 28.06 -97.60
CA VAL A 51 -75.41 26.83 -96.84
C VAL A 51 -74.16 25.95 -96.72
N ASN A 52 -73.34 25.86 -97.78
CA ASN A 52 -72.07 25.15 -97.77
C ASN A 52 -71.06 25.81 -96.83
N GLN A 53 -70.94 27.14 -96.87
CA GLN A 53 -70.10 27.90 -95.94
C GLN A 53 -70.58 27.75 -94.49
N LEU A 54 -71.89 27.79 -94.24
CA LEU A 54 -72.46 27.56 -92.91
C LEU A 54 -72.18 26.13 -92.42
N ARG A 55 -72.34 25.11 -93.27
CA ARG A 55 -71.99 23.72 -92.94
C ARG A 55 -70.50 23.56 -92.63
N GLN A 56 -69.64 24.21 -93.40
CA GLN A 56 -68.19 24.22 -93.16
C GLN A 56 -67.84 24.92 -91.84
N ALA A 57 -68.45 26.07 -91.54
CA ALA A 57 -68.25 26.77 -90.28
C ALA A 57 -68.73 25.94 -89.07
N LEU A 58 -69.88 25.28 -89.19
CA LEU A 58 -70.46 24.45 -88.13
C LEU A 58 -69.67 23.15 -87.93
N GLN A 59 -69.14 22.55 -89.00
CA GLN A 59 -68.20 21.42 -88.91
C GLN A 59 -66.87 21.83 -88.28
N ALA A 60 -66.33 22.99 -88.68
CA ALA A 60 -65.11 23.53 -88.07
C ALA A 60 -65.30 23.85 -86.58
N GLU A 61 -66.47 24.38 -86.20
CA GLU A 61 -66.85 24.62 -84.80
C GLU A 61 -66.96 23.31 -84.01
N GLN A 62 -67.56 22.25 -84.59
CA GLN A 62 -67.63 20.93 -83.94
C GLN A 62 -66.24 20.31 -83.76
N GLN A 63 -65.38 20.38 -84.78
CA GLN A 63 -63.99 19.88 -84.70
C GLN A 63 -63.18 20.68 -83.68
N ALA A 64 -63.29 22.01 -83.68
CA ALA A 64 -62.67 22.88 -82.68
C ALA A 64 -63.18 22.54 -81.27
N SER A 65 -64.48 22.32 -81.10
CA SER A 65 -65.07 21.95 -79.81
C SER A 65 -64.58 20.59 -79.30
N GLN A 66 -64.47 19.58 -80.17
CA GLN A 66 -63.92 18.27 -79.82
C GLN A 66 -62.43 18.35 -79.50
N ALA A 67 -61.66 19.13 -80.26
CA ALA A 67 -60.25 19.39 -79.99
C ALA A 67 -60.07 20.12 -78.64
N LEU A 68 -60.90 21.11 -78.34
CA LEU A 68 -60.90 21.81 -77.05
C LEU A 68 -61.29 20.88 -75.90
N ALA A 69 -62.29 20.01 -76.07
CA ALA A 69 -62.69 19.05 -75.06
C ALA A 69 -61.59 18.01 -74.78
N SER A 70 -61.01 17.41 -75.83
CA SER A 70 -59.89 16.47 -75.69
C SER A 70 -58.65 17.15 -75.07
N THR A 71 -58.29 18.35 -75.52
CA THR A 71 -57.21 19.16 -74.93
C THR A 71 -57.51 19.50 -73.46
N SER A 72 -58.75 19.83 -73.12
CA SER A 72 -59.16 20.09 -71.74
C SER A 72 -59.02 18.86 -70.85
N THR A 73 -59.43 17.68 -71.32
CA THR A 73 -59.23 16.42 -70.59
C THR A 73 -57.76 16.05 -70.41
N GLN A 74 -56.94 16.29 -71.45
CA GLN A 74 -55.49 16.11 -71.37
C GLN A 74 -54.87 17.08 -70.37
N ASN A 75 -55.22 18.36 -70.41
CA ASN A 75 -54.77 19.37 -69.44
C ASN A 75 -55.18 19.00 -68.01
N SER A 76 -56.42 18.54 -67.79
CA SER A 76 -56.88 18.07 -66.49
C SER A 76 -56.04 16.88 -66.00
N THR A 77 -55.78 15.90 -66.86
CA THR A 77 -54.97 14.72 -66.53
C THR A 77 -53.52 15.10 -66.25
N LEU A 78 -52.93 16.01 -67.03
CA LEU A 78 -51.58 16.54 -66.78
C LEU A 78 -51.52 17.28 -65.44
N ASN A 79 -52.49 18.15 -65.14
CA ASN A 79 -52.55 18.87 -63.87
C ASN A 79 -52.65 17.91 -62.68
N GLN A 80 -53.42 16.82 -62.81
CA GLN A 80 -53.47 15.77 -61.79
C GLN A 80 -52.12 15.05 -61.62
N LYS A 81 -51.40 14.78 -62.71
CA LYS A 81 -50.04 14.19 -62.65
C LYS A 81 -49.04 15.14 -62.00
N ILE A 82 -49.08 16.43 -62.36
CA ILE A 82 -48.24 17.47 -61.75
C ILE A 82 -48.49 17.52 -60.24
N ALA A 83 -49.75 17.59 -59.81
CA ALA A 83 -50.09 17.61 -58.38
C ALA A 83 -49.64 16.34 -57.63
N ARG A 84 -49.71 15.16 -58.25
CA ARG A 84 -49.19 13.90 -57.66
C ARG A 84 -47.67 13.94 -57.51
N LEU A 85 -46.96 14.33 -58.57
CA LEU A 85 -45.50 14.43 -58.55
C LEU A 85 -45.01 15.49 -57.56
N GLU A 86 -45.71 16.62 -57.46
CA GLU A 86 -45.42 17.67 -56.46
C GLU A 86 -45.56 17.14 -55.03
N ASN A 87 -46.63 16.37 -54.75
CA ASN A 87 -46.81 15.71 -53.47
C ASN A 87 -45.70 14.67 -53.20
N GLU A 88 -45.34 13.85 -54.19
CA GLU A 88 -44.23 12.89 -54.06
C GLU A 88 -42.90 13.58 -53.78
N VAL A 89 -42.59 14.68 -54.47
CA VAL A 89 -41.39 15.49 -54.22
C VAL A 89 -41.42 16.10 -52.82
N ALA A 90 -42.57 16.59 -52.35
CA ALA A 90 -42.71 17.11 -51.00
C ALA A 90 -42.47 16.03 -49.94
N MET A 91 -43.04 14.83 -50.12
CA MET A 91 -42.82 13.68 -49.23
C MET A 91 -41.35 13.23 -49.23
N MET A 92 -40.73 13.13 -50.40
CA MET A 92 -39.31 12.78 -50.50
C MET A 92 -38.40 13.82 -49.85
N ARG A 93 -38.71 15.12 -49.98
CA ARG A 93 -37.96 16.18 -49.29
C ARG A 93 -38.08 16.07 -47.77
N MET A 94 -39.27 15.77 -47.26
CA MET A 94 -39.48 15.53 -45.83
C MET A 94 -38.65 14.33 -45.34
N GLN A 95 -38.68 13.21 -46.07
CA GLN A 95 -37.87 12.03 -45.72
C GLN A 95 -36.37 12.31 -45.76
N LEU A 96 -35.89 13.06 -46.75
CA LEU A 96 -34.48 13.47 -46.83
C LEU A 96 -34.08 14.36 -45.66
N MET A 97 -34.98 15.24 -45.21
CA MET A 97 -34.75 16.08 -44.03
C MET A 97 -34.67 15.22 -42.76
N ASP A 98 -35.62 14.30 -42.55
CA ASP A 98 -35.62 13.39 -41.39
C ASP A 98 -34.36 12.51 -41.34
N VAL A 99 -33.93 11.99 -42.49
CA VAL A 99 -32.69 11.21 -42.60
C VAL A 99 -31.46 12.09 -42.35
N GLY A 100 -31.48 13.33 -42.81
CA GLY A 100 -30.45 14.33 -42.52
C GLY A 100 -30.31 14.58 -41.02
N ASP A 101 -31.42 14.83 -40.33
CA ASP A 101 -31.45 15.05 -38.89
C ASP A 101 -31.00 13.79 -38.12
N ALA A 102 -31.47 12.61 -38.52
CA ALA A 102 -31.03 11.33 -37.95
C ALA A 102 -29.52 11.11 -38.13
N LYS A 103 -28.96 11.47 -39.30
CA LYS A 103 -27.52 11.39 -39.56
C LYS A 103 -26.74 12.34 -38.65
N VAL A 104 -27.15 13.60 -38.54
CA VAL A 104 -26.48 14.60 -37.67
C VAL A 104 -26.48 14.13 -36.21
N THR A 105 -27.60 13.60 -35.72
CA THR A 105 -27.68 13.07 -34.35
C THR A 105 -26.81 11.83 -34.16
N ALA A 106 -26.72 10.94 -35.15
CA ALA A 106 -25.85 9.77 -35.10
C ALA A 106 -24.36 10.16 -35.08
N GLU A 107 -23.96 11.14 -35.92
CA GLU A 107 -22.59 11.67 -35.93
C GLU A 107 -22.21 12.33 -34.60
N ALA A 108 -23.14 13.09 -34.01
CA ALA A 108 -22.93 13.68 -32.69
C ALA A 108 -22.73 12.60 -31.60
N LYS A 109 -23.58 11.56 -31.59
CA LYS A 109 -23.45 10.42 -30.66
C LYS A 109 -22.14 9.66 -30.86
N LEU A 110 -21.75 9.42 -32.12
CA LEU A 110 -20.49 8.75 -32.43
C LEU A 110 -19.29 9.54 -31.90
N LYS A 111 -19.32 10.87 -32.06
CA LYS A 111 -18.27 11.76 -31.55
C LYS A 111 -18.17 11.70 -30.02
N ILE A 112 -19.30 11.70 -29.32
CA ILE A 112 -19.34 11.57 -27.85
C ILE A 112 -18.79 10.21 -27.42
N ALA A 113 -19.27 9.12 -28.02
CA ALA A 113 -18.78 7.77 -27.72
C ALA A 113 -17.28 7.62 -27.96
N GLN A 114 -16.75 8.25 -29.03
CA GLN A 114 -15.31 8.28 -29.30
C GLN A 114 -14.54 9.04 -28.23
N GLN A 115 -15.07 10.16 -27.73
CA GLN A 115 -14.48 10.92 -26.64
C GLN A 115 -14.47 10.12 -25.34
N GLU A 116 -15.58 9.46 -25.00
CA GLU A 116 -15.68 8.58 -23.82
C GLU A 116 -14.70 7.41 -23.90
N LEU A 117 -14.57 6.77 -25.07
CA LEU A 117 -13.63 5.68 -25.27
C LEU A 117 -12.17 6.14 -25.11
N ASN A 118 -11.84 7.34 -25.59
CA ASN A 118 -10.52 7.93 -25.38
C ASN A 118 -10.27 8.23 -23.89
N GLN A 119 -11.26 8.76 -23.17
CA GLN A 119 -11.15 8.98 -21.72
C GLN A 119 -10.98 7.66 -20.96
N PHE A 120 -11.74 6.63 -21.31
CA PHE A 120 -11.61 5.32 -20.70
C PHE A 120 -10.22 4.72 -20.93
N ARG A 121 -9.68 4.86 -22.14
CA ARG A 121 -8.33 4.39 -22.47
C ARG A 121 -7.25 5.12 -21.65
N LEU A 122 -7.39 6.43 -21.48
CA LEU A 122 -6.49 7.23 -20.63
C LEU A 122 -6.58 6.79 -19.16
N ALA A 123 -7.80 6.62 -18.64
CA ALA A 123 -8.00 6.14 -17.28
C ALA A 123 -7.40 4.74 -17.09
N GLN A 124 -7.57 3.83 -18.04
CA GLN A 124 -6.97 2.50 -18.00
C GLN A 124 -5.44 2.55 -17.95
N GLN A 125 -4.81 3.43 -18.75
CA GLN A 125 -3.36 3.64 -18.70
C GLN A 125 -2.91 4.19 -17.34
N GLN A 126 -3.64 5.14 -16.76
CA GLN A 126 -3.34 5.68 -15.43
C GLN A 126 -3.46 4.58 -14.36
N TRP A 127 -4.49 3.74 -14.43
CA TRP A 127 -4.66 2.61 -13.53
C TRP A 127 -3.52 1.61 -13.64
N GLN A 128 -3.05 1.29 -14.85
CA GLN A 128 -1.90 0.41 -15.04
C GLN A 128 -0.60 0.99 -14.46
N LEU A 129 -0.38 2.30 -14.63
CA LEU A 129 0.77 2.98 -14.03
C LEU A 129 0.69 2.97 -12.50
N ALA A 130 -0.50 3.22 -11.93
CA ALA A 130 -0.73 3.17 -10.49
C ALA A 130 -0.54 1.76 -9.93
N GLU A 131 -1.03 0.72 -10.62
CA GLU A 131 -0.82 -0.68 -10.23
C GLU A 131 0.67 -1.03 -10.21
N ASN A 132 1.42 -0.65 -11.26
CA ASN A 132 2.85 -0.89 -11.33
C ASN A 132 3.62 -0.15 -10.22
N ALA A 133 3.25 1.10 -9.93
CA ALA A 133 3.84 1.86 -8.83
C ALA A 133 3.56 1.19 -7.48
N LEU A 134 2.33 0.72 -7.25
CA LEU A 134 1.96 0.01 -6.03
C LEU A 134 2.71 -1.32 -5.89
N ARG A 135 2.87 -2.08 -6.99
CA ARG A 135 3.68 -3.31 -7.01
C ARG A 135 5.14 -3.05 -6.65
N GLN A 136 5.72 -1.97 -7.15
CA GLN A 136 7.09 -1.57 -6.80
C GLN A 136 7.21 -1.19 -5.32
N GLN A 137 6.26 -0.41 -4.80
CA GLN A 137 6.23 -0.06 -3.38
C GLN A 137 6.09 -1.29 -2.47
N LEU A 138 5.23 -2.25 -2.86
CA LEU A 138 5.06 -3.49 -2.12
C LEU A 138 6.36 -4.30 -2.09
N SER A 139 7.04 -4.44 -3.23
CA SER A 139 8.32 -5.15 -3.31
C SER A 139 9.39 -4.50 -2.42
N VAL A 140 9.47 -3.17 -2.40
CA VAL A 140 10.41 -2.44 -1.52
C VAL A 140 10.04 -2.64 -0.04
N ALA A 141 8.75 -2.58 0.31
CA ALA A 141 8.29 -2.81 1.68
C ALA A 141 8.59 -4.23 2.16
N GLU A 142 8.42 -5.24 1.29
CA GLU A 142 8.78 -6.63 1.57
C GLU A 142 10.28 -6.78 1.83
N GLN A 143 11.13 -6.17 1.00
CA GLN A 143 12.58 -6.16 1.20
C GLN A 143 12.97 -5.48 2.52
N GLN A 144 12.31 -4.38 2.88
CA GLN A 144 12.51 -3.71 4.17
C GLN A 144 12.07 -4.56 5.36
N GLN A 145 10.96 -5.30 5.25
CA GLN A 145 10.55 -6.23 6.31
C GLN A 145 11.58 -7.34 6.52
N VAL A 146 12.11 -7.91 5.44
CA VAL A 146 13.15 -8.94 5.53
C VAL A 146 14.42 -8.36 6.18
N SER A 147 14.85 -7.16 5.80
CA SER A 147 16.05 -6.55 6.38
C SER A 147 15.87 -6.21 7.86
N LEU A 148 14.71 -5.67 8.25
CA LEU A 148 14.38 -5.40 9.66
C LEU A 148 14.33 -6.69 10.48
N LYS A 149 13.79 -7.77 9.91
CA LYS A 149 13.77 -9.07 10.59
C LYS A 149 15.19 -9.59 10.84
N LEU A 150 16.06 -9.53 9.83
CA LEU A 150 17.46 -9.92 9.99
C LEU A 150 18.20 -9.06 11.03
N GLN A 151 17.94 -7.75 11.07
CA GLN A 151 18.51 -6.87 12.09
C GLN A 151 18.01 -7.23 13.49
N ASN A 152 16.73 -7.55 13.63
CA ASN A 152 16.14 -7.97 14.90
C ASN A 152 16.75 -9.29 15.38
N ASP A 153 16.88 -10.28 14.48
CA ASP A 153 17.52 -11.56 14.79
C ASP A 153 18.99 -11.37 15.23
N ALA A 154 19.74 -10.49 14.54
CA ALA A 154 21.12 -10.16 14.91
C ALA A 154 21.21 -9.46 16.27
N LEU A 155 20.30 -8.51 16.55
CA LEU A 155 20.23 -7.84 17.85
C LEU A 155 19.89 -8.83 18.98
N GLN A 156 18.97 -9.76 18.73
CA GLN A 156 18.61 -10.78 19.70
C GLN A 156 19.78 -11.72 19.99
N GLN A 157 20.54 -12.10 18.97
CA GLN A 157 21.77 -12.89 19.15
C GLN A 157 22.80 -12.13 19.99
N SER A 158 23.09 -10.88 19.63
CA SER A 158 24.03 -10.04 20.38
C SER A 158 23.59 -9.81 21.83
N PHE A 159 22.29 -9.64 22.07
CA PHE A 159 21.74 -9.52 23.41
C PHE A 159 21.95 -10.81 24.22
N ASN A 160 21.69 -11.97 23.63
CA ASN A 160 21.88 -13.27 24.28
C ASN A 160 23.36 -13.52 24.61
N GLU A 161 24.27 -13.21 23.69
CA GLU A 161 25.73 -13.30 23.92
C GLU A 161 26.14 -12.38 25.08
N LYS A 162 25.74 -11.12 25.04
CA LYS A 162 26.08 -10.16 26.11
C LYS A 162 25.48 -10.53 27.46
N SER A 163 24.30 -11.17 27.46
CA SER A 163 23.69 -11.71 28.67
C SER A 163 24.50 -12.87 29.26
N GLN A 164 25.03 -13.76 28.40
CA GLN A 164 25.92 -14.84 28.82
C GLN A 164 27.24 -14.31 29.39
N ASP A 165 27.87 -13.35 28.71
CA ASP A 165 29.10 -12.70 29.18
C ASP A 165 28.89 -12.04 30.54
N TYR A 166 27.75 -11.37 30.73
CA TYR A 166 27.41 -10.75 32.00
C TYR A 166 27.27 -11.79 33.12
N MET A 167 26.63 -12.92 32.87
CA MET A 167 26.52 -14.01 33.85
C MET A 167 27.90 -14.57 34.21
N GLN A 168 28.77 -14.78 33.22
CA GLN A 168 30.12 -15.27 33.45
C GLN A 168 30.96 -14.28 34.27
N LEU A 169 30.87 -12.98 33.95
CA LEU A 169 31.57 -11.94 34.69
C LEU A 169 31.07 -11.83 36.14
N MET A 170 29.76 -11.97 36.35
CA MET A 170 29.17 -12.00 37.70
C MET A 170 29.68 -13.19 38.51
N GLN A 171 29.77 -14.38 37.90
CA GLN A 171 30.36 -15.56 38.55
C GLN A 171 31.83 -15.36 38.89
N GLN A 172 32.63 -14.83 37.97
CA GLN A 172 34.05 -14.55 38.20
C GLN A 172 34.24 -13.52 39.31
N THR A 173 33.44 -12.46 39.33
CA THR A 173 33.48 -11.44 40.38
C THR A 173 33.13 -12.03 41.74
N GLY A 174 32.15 -12.94 41.80
CA GLY A 174 31.82 -13.70 43.01
C GLY A 174 32.99 -14.55 43.50
N MET A 175 33.62 -15.32 42.61
CA MET A 175 34.78 -16.15 42.95
C MET A 175 35.99 -15.33 43.42
N GLN A 176 36.27 -14.20 42.76
CA GLN A 176 37.35 -13.29 43.16
C GLN A 176 37.08 -12.69 44.54
N LYS A 177 35.84 -12.32 44.84
CA LYS A 177 35.46 -11.84 46.15
C LYS A 177 35.69 -12.89 47.23
N GLU A 178 35.27 -14.13 47.00
CA GLU A 178 35.54 -15.23 47.94
C GLU A 178 37.05 -15.49 48.13
N GLN A 179 37.85 -15.39 47.07
CA GLN A 179 39.30 -15.51 47.16
C GLN A 179 39.92 -14.38 48.01
N LEU A 180 39.45 -13.14 47.83
CA LEU A 180 39.90 -12.01 48.63
C LEU A 180 39.51 -12.19 50.11
N ASP A 181 38.30 -12.64 50.39
CA ASP A 181 37.84 -12.90 51.76
C ASP A 181 38.69 -14.00 52.43
N ARG A 182 38.99 -15.10 51.72
CA ARG A 182 39.89 -16.15 52.22
C ARG A 182 41.30 -15.62 52.47
N LEU A 183 41.88 -14.88 51.53
CA LEU A 183 43.22 -14.34 51.67
C LEU A 183 43.32 -13.36 52.85
N GLN A 184 42.29 -12.53 53.07
CA GLN A 184 42.21 -11.66 54.24
C GLN A 184 42.19 -12.46 55.55
N GLN A 185 41.44 -13.56 55.61
CA GLN A 185 41.44 -14.45 56.78
C GLN A 185 42.82 -15.09 56.99
N GLU A 186 43.46 -15.60 55.94
CA GLU A 186 44.80 -16.17 56.01
C GLU A 186 45.84 -15.16 56.48
N TYR A 187 45.76 -13.90 56.02
CA TYR A 187 46.62 -12.82 56.49
C TYR A 187 46.39 -12.50 57.98
N ALA A 188 45.14 -12.48 58.44
CA ALA A 188 44.82 -12.26 59.85
C ALA A 188 45.41 -13.38 60.73
N ASP A 189 45.26 -14.63 60.30
CA ASP A 189 45.84 -15.79 61.00
C ASP A 189 47.38 -15.75 61.01
N LEU A 190 47.99 -15.38 59.88
CA LEU A 190 49.44 -15.26 59.76
C LEU A 190 49.96 -14.12 60.66
N ASP A 191 49.27 -12.99 60.75
CA ASP A 191 49.62 -11.88 61.64
C ASP A 191 49.62 -12.34 63.11
N VAL A 192 48.61 -13.11 63.53
CA VAL A 192 48.58 -13.70 64.89
C VAL A 192 49.77 -14.62 65.13
N LYS A 193 50.10 -15.51 64.19
CA LYS A 193 51.26 -16.42 64.30
C LYS A 193 52.58 -15.65 64.35
N TYR A 194 52.74 -14.65 63.49
CA TYR A 194 53.91 -13.81 63.44
C TYR A 194 54.14 -13.07 64.76
N LYS A 195 53.09 -12.44 65.32
CA LYS A 195 53.13 -11.78 66.63
C LYS A 195 53.56 -12.70 67.77
N LYS A 196 53.23 -14.00 67.71
CA LYS A 196 53.70 -15.00 68.69
C LYS A 196 55.20 -15.29 68.57
N LEU A 197 55.75 -15.29 67.36
CA LEU A 197 57.16 -15.59 67.09
C LEU A 197 58.10 -14.45 67.46
N ILE A 198 57.68 -13.20 67.25
CA ILE A 198 58.51 -12.01 67.51
C ILE A 198 58.39 -11.45 68.92
N ARG A 199 57.76 -12.19 69.85
CA ARG A 199 57.69 -11.74 71.25
C ARG A 199 59.13 -11.53 71.76
N PRO A 200 59.42 -10.39 72.42
CA PRO A 200 60.77 -10.12 72.91
C PRO A 200 61.22 -11.25 73.85
N ALA A 201 62.53 -11.50 73.97
CA ALA A 201 63.00 -12.52 74.90
C ALA A 201 62.59 -12.16 76.35
N ARG A 202 62.07 -13.14 77.11
CA ARG A 202 61.74 -12.97 78.54
C ARG A 202 62.99 -12.50 79.29
N SER A 203 62.93 -11.33 79.93
CA SER A 203 64.08 -10.68 80.58
C SER A 203 63.69 -10.14 81.95
N THR A 204 64.63 -10.21 82.89
CA THR A 204 64.48 -9.66 84.25
C THR A 204 64.77 -8.16 84.32
N LEU A 205 65.28 -7.55 83.25
CA LEU A 205 65.77 -6.17 83.26
C LEU A 205 64.61 -5.17 83.46
N GLY A 206 64.64 -4.41 84.56
CA GLY A 206 63.62 -3.40 84.88
C GLY A 206 62.30 -3.97 85.42
N LYS A 207 62.25 -5.27 85.74
CA LYS A 207 61.05 -5.97 86.22
C LYS A 207 61.07 -6.19 87.74
N PHE A 208 59.89 -6.34 88.34
CA PHE A 208 59.75 -6.70 89.75
C PHE A 208 59.92 -8.21 89.89
N VAL A 209 61.13 -8.65 90.24
CA VAL A 209 61.52 -10.08 90.25
C VAL A 209 61.19 -10.72 91.59
N VAL A 210 60.14 -11.53 91.62
CA VAL A 210 59.80 -12.41 92.75
C VAL A 210 60.43 -13.76 92.52
N MET A 211 61.14 -14.31 93.51
CA MET A 211 61.66 -15.67 93.43
C MET A 211 60.78 -16.62 94.22
N VAL A 212 60.37 -17.73 93.60
CA VAL A 212 59.61 -18.81 94.23
C VAL A 212 60.46 -20.07 94.18
N ARG A 213 60.71 -20.68 95.34
CA ARG A 213 61.46 -21.91 95.46
C ARG A 213 60.52 -23.04 95.87
N TYR A 214 60.63 -24.17 95.19
CA TYR A 214 59.88 -25.38 95.54
C TYR A 214 60.83 -26.48 95.99
N GLN A 215 60.47 -27.16 97.07
CA GLN A 215 61.13 -28.36 97.57
C GLN A 215 60.09 -29.36 98.05
N LYS A 216 60.40 -30.65 97.99
CA LYS A 216 59.55 -31.73 98.48
C LYS A 216 60.30 -32.49 99.55
N ILE A 217 59.90 -32.30 100.80
CA ILE A 217 60.52 -32.92 101.98
C ILE A 217 59.48 -33.82 102.63
N ASP A 218 59.81 -35.11 102.81
CA ASP A 218 58.93 -36.11 103.42
C ASP A 218 57.51 -36.16 102.81
N GLY A 219 57.44 -36.06 101.47
CA GLY A 219 56.20 -36.10 100.70
C GLY A 219 55.38 -34.80 100.68
N LYS A 220 55.76 -33.76 101.45
CA LYS A 220 55.09 -32.46 101.48
C LYS A 220 55.79 -31.44 100.61
N LEU A 221 55.02 -30.64 99.87
CA LEU A 221 55.54 -29.54 99.06
C LEU A 221 55.80 -28.32 99.95
N LEU A 222 57.07 -28.00 100.13
CA LEU A 222 57.56 -26.78 100.75
C LEU A 222 57.69 -25.70 99.68
N VAL A 223 57.07 -24.55 99.94
CA VAL A 223 57.14 -23.37 99.07
C VAL A 223 57.82 -22.25 99.83
N GLU A 224 58.84 -21.65 99.23
CA GLU A 224 59.47 -20.47 99.78
C GLU A 224 59.40 -19.32 98.77
N MET A 225 59.14 -18.12 99.25
CA MET A 225 59.06 -16.92 98.41
C MET A 225 60.06 -15.88 98.88
N LYS A 226 60.60 -15.12 97.92
CA LYS A 226 61.49 -14.00 98.16
C LYS A 226 61.12 -12.84 97.25
N GLU A 227 60.72 -11.74 97.86
CA GLU A 227 60.50 -10.48 97.15
C GLU A 227 61.81 -9.70 96.95
N PRO A 228 61.87 -8.74 96.00
CA PRO A 228 63.07 -7.92 95.77
C PRO A 228 63.61 -7.18 96.99
N GLN A 229 62.74 -6.84 97.96
CA GLN A 229 63.10 -6.10 99.17
C GLN A 229 63.56 -7.02 100.31
N GLU A 230 63.45 -8.33 100.14
CA GLU A 230 63.77 -9.31 101.17
C GLU A 230 65.15 -9.89 100.95
N ASN A 231 65.89 -10.11 102.04
CA ASN A 231 67.25 -10.64 101.97
C ASN A 231 67.28 -12.17 101.90
N ALA A 232 66.27 -12.85 102.48
CA ALA A 232 66.17 -14.31 102.56
C ALA A 232 64.83 -14.83 102.02
N PHE A 233 64.80 -16.11 101.66
CA PHE A 233 63.57 -16.82 101.34
C PHE A 233 62.75 -17.03 102.61
N ARG A 234 61.42 -16.89 102.51
CA ARG A 234 60.48 -17.16 103.59
C ARG A 234 59.57 -18.30 103.19
N GLU A 235 59.41 -19.26 104.08
CA GLU A 235 58.44 -20.34 103.93
C GLU A 235 57.03 -19.75 103.93
N VAL A 236 56.25 -20.10 102.90
CA VAL A 236 54.86 -19.69 102.71
C VAL A 236 54.05 -20.91 102.33
N ASP A 237 52.79 -20.97 102.77
CA ASP A 237 51.89 -22.00 102.26
C ASP A 237 51.53 -21.71 100.78
N ALA A 238 51.16 -22.74 100.02
CA ALA A 238 50.80 -22.60 98.61
C ALA A 238 49.65 -21.62 98.39
N ILE A 239 48.64 -21.63 99.27
CA ILE A 239 47.50 -20.70 99.21
C ILE A 239 47.97 -19.26 99.44
N GLU A 240 48.87 -19.07 100.41
CA GLU A 240 49.40 -17.75 100.75
C GLU A 240 50.30 -17.22 99.63
N MET A 241 51.15 -18.07 99.04
CA MET A 241 51.96 -17.74 97.87
C MET A 241 51.08 -17.25 96.71
N HIS A 242 50.02 -17.98 96.36
CA HIS A 242 49.10 -17.57 95.29
C HIS A 242 48.41 -16.24 95.61
N LYS A 243 48.00 -16.02 96.87
CA LYS A 243 47.39 -14.75 97.31
C LYS A 243 48.36 -13.58 97.20
N GLN A 244 49.61 -13.76 97.62
CA GLN A 244 50.66 -12.74 97.54
C GLN A 244 51.04 -12.44 96.08
N LEU A 245 51.23 -13.47 95.25
CA LEU A 245 51.49 -13.32 93.83
C LEU A 245 50.33 -12.64 93.09
N ALA A 246 49.08 -12.95 93.43
CA ALA A 246 47.91 -12.27 92.86
C ALA A 246 47.87 -10.77 93.24
N ALA A 247 48.16 -10.44 94.50
CA ALA A 247 48.23 -9.04 94.94
C ALA A 247 49.38 -8.29 94.25
N LEU A 248 50.53 -8.95 94.05
CA LEU A 248 51.67 -8.39 93.32
C LEU A 248 51.38 -8.27 91.83
N GLN A 249 50.62 -9.19 91.24
CA GLN A 249 50.17 -9.11 89.85
C GLN A 249 49.19 -7.95 89.66
N GLU A 250 48.26 -7.73 90.58
CA GLU A 250 47.34 -6.58 90.50
C GLU A 250 48.11 -5.25 90.58
N LYS A 251 49.14 -5.19 91.44
CA LYS A 251 49.96 -3.99 91.66
C LYS A 251 51.00 -3.73 90.56
N HIS A 252 51.63 -4.78 90.02
CA HIS A 252 52.78 -4.70 89.12
C HIS A 252 52.52 -5.34 87.75
N ASN A 253 51.32 -5.82 87.46
CA ASN A 253 50.80 -6.44 86.23
C ASN A 253 51.81 -6.69 85.10
N LYS A 254 52.18 -5.66 84.33
CA LYS A 254 53.07 -5.76 83.14
C LYS A 254 54.56 -5.89 83.45
N ASP A 255 54.93 -5.83 84.72
CA ASP A 255 56.29 -5.80 85.23
C ASP A 255 56.60 -6.90 86.25
N LEU A 256 55.63 -7.72 86.66
CA LEU A 256 55.86 -8.85 87.58
C LEU A 256 56.62 -9.98 86.87
N TYR A 257 57.85 -10.24 87.29
CA TYR A 257 58.63 -11.38 86.83
C TYR A 257 58.68 -12.43 87.93
N VAL A 258 58.28 -13.67 87.63
CA VAL A 258 58.40 -14.77 88.59
C VAL A 258 59.55 -15.71 88.23
N LYS A 259 60.59 -15.71 89.07
CA LYS A 259 61.73 -16.61 88.95
C LYS A 259 61.50 -17.85 89.79
N ILE A 260 61.28 -18.98 89.13
CA ILE A 260 61.09 -20.26 89.82
C ILE A 260 62.45 -20.94 89.98
N VAL A 261 62.74 -21.42 91.19
CA VAL A 261 64.02 -22.04 91.56
C VAL A 261 63.76 -23.44 92.09
N PHE A 262 64.35 -24.44 91.46
CA PHE A 262 64.39 -25.81 91.96
C PHE A 262 65.83 -26.11 92.40
N PRO A 263 66.10 -26.27 93.69
CA PRO A 263 67.43 -26.68 94.16
C PRO A 263 67.72 -28.13 93.75
N ASP A 264 69.01 -28.50 93.73
CA ASP A 264 69.48 -29.81 93.21
C ASP A 264 68.84 -31.01 93.94
N GLU A 265 68.51 -30.85 95.22
CA GLU A 265 67.81 -31.84 96.06
C GLU A 265 66.33 -31.47 96.27
N SER A 266 65.67 -30.88 95.26
CA SER A 266 64.26 -30.45 95.39
C SER A 266 63.27 -31.59 95.63
N GLY A 267 63.62 -32.85 95.35
CA GLY A 267 62.72 -33.99 95.55
C GLY A 267 61.50 -34.02 94.61
N LEU A 268 61.43 -33.13 93.63
CA LEU A 268 60.36 -33.02 92.64
C LEU A 268 60.69 -33.81 91.37
N SER A 269 59.69 -34.49 90.81
CA SER A 269 59.83 -35.05 89.47
C SER A 269 59.80 -33.94 88.41
N TYR A 270 60.36 -34.24 87.23
CA TYR A 270 60.35 -33.32 86.08
C TYR A 270 58.94 -32.82 85.73
N ASN A 271 57.95 -33.72 85.72
CA ASN A 271 56.56 -33.37 85.40
C ASN A 271 55.91 -32.48 86.48
N GLU A 272 56.20 -32.72 87.77
CA GLU A 272 55.72 -31.86 88.86
C GLU A 272 56.33 -30.46 88.75
N ALA A 273 57.65 -30.37 88.55
CA ALA A 273 58.36 -29.10 88.38
C ALA A 273 57.88 -28.33 87.14
N TRP A 274 57.66 -29.02 86.02
CA TRP A 274 57.13 -28.42 84.80
C TRP A 274 55.71 -27.86 85.00
N ASN A 275 54.80 -28.64 85.59
CA ASN A 275 53.43 -28.19 85.82
C ASN A 275 53.35 -27.01 86.80
N LEU A 276 54.17 -27.01 87.87
CA LEU A 276 54.29 -25.88 88.79
C LEU A 276 54.84 -24.65 88.07
N THR A 277 55.83 -24.83 87.21
CA THR A 277 56.41 -23.74 86.41
C THR A 277 55.41 -23.15 85.44
N GLU A 278 54.76 -23.99 84.64
CA GLU A 278 53.83 -23.57 83.61
C GLU A 278 52.59 -22.89 84.20
N SER A 279 52.01 -23.46 85.26
CA SER A 279 50.83 -22.90 85.92
C SER A 279 51.13 -21.53 86.52
N LEU A 280 52.24 -21.40 87.26
CA LEU A 280 52.57 -20.17 87.96
C LEU A 280 52.99 -19.06 86.98
N LEU A 281 53.77 -19.38 85.94
CA LEU A 281 54.14 -18.40 84.92
C LEU A 281 52.92 -17.92 84.11
N LYS A 282 52.03 -18.83 83.69
CA LYS A 282 50.79 -18.44 82.96
C LYS A 282 49.87 -17.57 83.79
N MET A 283 49.81 -17.76 85.11
CA MET A 283 48.90 -17.02 85.98
C MET A 283 49.45 -15.65 86.39
N TYR A 284 50.76 -15.49 86.59
CA TYR A 284 51.30 -14.28 87.24
C TYR A 284 52.47 -13.61 86.51
N ASP A 285 53.19 -14.30 85.62
CA ASP A 285 54.39 -13.72 85.00
C ASP A 285 54.03 -12.81 83.82
N TYR A 286 54.61 -11.62 83.80
CA TYR A 286 54.34 -10.57 82.81
C TYR A 286 54.49 -11.05 81.35
N TYR A 287 55.36 -12.04 81.10
CA TYR A 287 55.63 -12.53 79.77
C TYR A 287 54.48 -13.36 79.18
N TYR A 288 53.63 -13.91 80.04
CA TYR A 288 52.52 -14.80 79.68
C TYR A 288 51.15 -14.18 79.93
N GLN A 289 51.08 -12.98 80.50
CA GLN A 289 49.84 -12.19 80.58
C GLN A 289 49.61 -11.49 79.23
N GLU A 290 48.73 -12.05 78.39
CA GLU A 290 48.17 -11.36 77.20
C GLU A 290 47.03 -10.41 77.60
#